data_AF-A0ABD2CR09-F1
#
_entry.id   AF-A0ABD2CR09-F1
#
_cell.length_a   1.000
_cell.length_b   1.000
_cell.length_c   1.000
_cell.angle_alpha   90.00
_cell.angle_beta   90.00
_cell.angle_gamma   90.00
#
_symmetry.space_group_name_H-M   'P 1'
#
loop_
_entity.id
_entity.type
_entity.pdbx_description
1 polymer ?
#
loop_
_entity_poly.entity_id
_entity_poly.type
_entity_poly.pdbx_seq_one_letter_code
_entity_poly.pdbx_strand_id
1 'polypeptide(L)'
;MASVKLLEDRVVELEKQIYGLGKVLQLDDPLPETSITDNLLHTNTLISSALSGREKINEAIKRLPELNKHLDITLEELDMPIEAKLHLLLLLEQEVIDNHKRLNEIQELMPVLETDSLKDVPELSVKLNELSLKQLKIHEETEVFTKNMHSVFCMYNDVIDSISKTLISLDKEITRAETSKK
;
A
#
# COMPACT_ATOMS: atom_id res chain seq x y z
N MET A 1 15.35 -4.93 -14.26
CA MET A 1 15.98 -5.22 -12.94
C MET A 1 15.32 -6.41 -12.22
N ALA A 2 13.99 -6.56 -12.23
CA ALA A 2 13.32 -7.71 -11.58
C ALA A 2 13.71 -9.09 -12.16
N SER A 3 13.90 -9.20 -13.47
CA SER A 3 14.27 -10.47 -14.13
C SER A 3 15.68 -10.94 -13.79
N VAL A 4 16.60 -10.02 -13.49
CA VAL A 4 17.98 -10.36 -13.11
C VAL A 4 18.00 -10.90 -11.67
N LYS A 5 17.25 -10.25 -10.76
CA LYS A 5 17.09 -10.72 -9.37
C LYS A 5 16.46 -12.12 -9.29
N LEU A 6 15.43 -12.39 -10.08
CA LEU A 6 14.81 -13.71 -10.14
C LEU A 6 15.80 -14.80 -10.60
N LEU A 7 16.69 -14.44 -11.53
CA LEU A 7 17.71 -15.36 -12.02
C LEU A 7 18.80 -15.59 -10.97
N GLU A 8 19.22 -14.53 -10.26
CA GLU A 8 20.14 -14.61 -9.13
C GLU A 8 19.59 -15.49 -8.01
N ASP A 9 18.32 -15.30 -7.60
CA ASP A 9 17.68 -16.12 -6.56
C ASP A 9 17.63 -17.61 -6.95
N ARG A 10 17.33 -17.90 -8.22
CA ARG A 10 17.29 -19.27 -8.73
C ARG A 10 18.67 -19.91 -8.86
N VAL A 11 19.70 -19.13 -9.18
CA VAL A 11 21.09 -19.59 -9.18
C VAL A 11 21.53 -19.93 -7.76
N VAL A 12 21.23 -19.08 -6.77
CA VAL A 12 21.52 -19.34 -5.36
C VAL A 12 20.81 -20.61 -4.86
N GLU A 13 19.57 -20.84 -5.29
CA GLU A 13 18.84 -22.07 -4.95
C GLU A 13 19.49 -23.32 -5.56
N LEU A 14 19.91 -23.26 -6.82
CA LEU A 14 20.63 -24.36 -7.49
C LEU A 14 22.00 -24.63 -6.85
N GLU A 15 22.74 -23.59 -6.51
CA GLU A 15 24.02 -23.70 -5.81
C GLU A 15 23.85 -24.36 -4.43
N LYS A 16 22.79 -23.98 -3.70
CA LYS A 16 22.44 -24.59 -2.42
C LYS A 16 22.08 -26.07 -2.55
N GLN A 17 21.38 -26.46 -3.63
CA GLN A 17 21.02 -27.85 -3.89
C GLN A 17 22.23 -28.72 -4.26
N ILE A 18 23.20 -28.16 -5.00
CA ILE A 18 24.35 -28.89 -5.50
C ILE A 18 25.48 -28.96 -4.46
N TYR A 19 25.82 -27.84 -3.81
CA TYR A 19 26.95 -27.74 -2.88
C TYR A 19 26.55 -27.88 -1.40
N GLY A 20 25.25 -27.98 -1.12
CA GLY A 20 24.68 -28.16 0.21
C GLY A 20 24.46 -26.86 0.99
N LEU A 21 23.68 -26.95 2.06
CA LEU A 21 23.41 -25.86 3.00
C LEU A 21 24.69 -25.45 3.74
N GLY A 22 25.43 -24.47 3.21
CA GLY A 22 26.50 -23.78 3.93
C GLY A 22 27.81 -23.57 3.18
N LYS A 23 27.97 -24.04 1.94
CA LYS A 23 29.13 -23.70 1.09
C LYS A 23 28.72 -22.74 -0.02
N VAL A 24 28.90 -21.45 0.24
CA VAL A 24 28.98 -20.45 -0.84
C VAL A 24 30.37 -20.59 -1.43
N LEU A 25 30.48 -21.03 -2.68
CA LEU A 25 31.75 -21.08 -3.39
C LEU A 25 32.25 -19.63 -3.54
N GLN A 26 33.38 -19.33 -2.89
CA GLN A 26 34.12 -18.12 -3.21
C GLN A 26 34.85 -18.36 -4.54
N LEU A 27 35.04 -17.31 -5.34
CA LEU A 27 35.60 -17.37 -6.69
C LEU A 27 37.00 -18.04 -6.76
N ASP A 28 37.67 -18.17 -5.61
CA ASP A 28 39.02 -18.72 -5.46
C ASP A 28 39.08 -20.12 -4.80
N ASP A 29 37.94 -20.77 -4.51
CA ASP A 29 37.94 -22.14 -3.96
C ASP A 29 38.16 -23.18 -5.08
N PRO A 30 39.03 -24.19 -4.88
CA PRO A 30 39.27 -25.22 -5.89
C PRO A 30 37.98 -25.99 -6.16
N LEU A 31 37.57 -26.05 -7.43
CA LEU A 31 36.45 -26.88 -7.85
C LEU A 31 36.65 -28.30 -7.33
N PRO A 32 35.60 -28.95 -6.78
CA PRO A 32 35.71 -30.34 -6.36
C PRO A 32 36.22 -31.20 -7.52
N GLU A 33 37.34 -31.91 -7.30
CA GLU A 33 38.07 -32.68 -8.33
C GLU A 33 37.25 -33.81 -8.97
N THR A 34 36.11 -34.18 -8.38
CA THR A 34 35.18 -35.18 -8.94
C THR A 34 33.95 -34.47 -9.49
N SER A 35 33.73 -34.56 -10.81
CA SER A 35 32.50 -34.07 -11.41
C SER A 35 31.29 -34.74 -10.76
N ILE A 36 30.25 -33.97 -10.45
CA ILE A 36 28.99 -34.49 -9.88
C ILE A 36 28.40 -35.58 -10.79
N THR A 37 28.61 -35.46 -12.10
CA THR A 37 28.23 -36.46 -13.10
C THR A 37 28.92 -37.79 -12.88
N ASP A 38 30.20 -37.77 -12.47
CA ASP A 38 31.00 -38.98 -12.28
C ASP A 38 30.61 -39.67 -10.96
N ASN A 39 30.32 -38.88 -9.92
CA ASN A 39 29.76 -39.39 -8.67
C ASN A 39 28.35 -39.96 -8.87
N LEU A 40 27.51 -39.30 -9.68
CA LEU A 40 26.19 -39.80 -10.02
C LEU A 40 26.27 -41.08 -10.87
N LEU A 41 27.19 -41.14 -11.83
CA LEU A 41 27.41 -42.33 -12.64
C LEU A 41 27.96 -43.49 -11.79
N HIS A 42 28.90 -43.20 -10.88
CA HIS A 42 29.46 -44.18 -9.97
C HIS A 42 28.40 -44.72 -9.01
N THR A 43 27.59 -43.86 -8.40
CA THR A 43 26.49 -44.27 -7.52
C THR A 43 25.42 -45.04 -8.28
N ASN A 44 25.04 -44.63 -9.50
CA ASN A 44 24.12 -45.39 -10.34
C ASN A 44 24.69 -46.77 -10.71
N THR A 45 25.99 -46.85 -11.04
CA THR A 45 26.66 -48.12 -11.33
C THR A 45 26.70 -49.02 -10.10
N LEU A 46 26.98 -48.47 -8.91
CA LEU A 46 26.91 -49.20 -7.64
C LEU A 46 25.50 -49.70 -7.35
N ILE A 47 24.48 -48.85 -7.48
CA ILE A 47 23.08 -49.22 -7.30
C ILE A 47 22.69 -50.33 -8.29
N SER A 48 23.02 -50.16 -9.57
CA SER A 48 22.75 -51.14 -10.62
C SER A 48 23.46 -52.48 -10.36
N SER A 49 24.71 -52.45 -9.89
CA SER A 49 25.45 -53.67 -9.52
C SER A 49 24.85 -54.38 -8.30
N ALA A 50 24.43 -53.62 -7.29
CA ALA A 50 23.76 -54.16 -6.09
C ALA A 50 22.36 -54.71 -6.41
N LEU A 51 21.69 -54.13 -7.39
CA LEU A 51 20.36 -54.50 -7.84
C LEU A 51 20.36 -55.66 -8.85
N SER A 52 21.46 -55.86 -9.58
CA SER A 52 21.66 -56.98 -10.51
C SER A 52 21.57 -58.35 -9.82
N GLY A 53 21.84 -58.43 -8.52
CA GLY A 53 21.65 -59.66 -7.72
C GLY A 53 20.27 -59.80 -7.08
N ARG A 54 19.38 -58.81 -7.21
CA ARG A 54 18.09 -58.72 -6.52
C ARG A 54 16.97 -58.34 -7.48
N GLU A 55 16.58 -59.31 -8.32
CA GLU A 55 15.58 -59.14 -9.37
C GLU A 55 14.24 -58.56 -8.88
N LYS A 56 13.76 -58.99 -7.71
CA LYS A 56 12.52 -58.47 -7.10
C LYS A 56 12.57 -56.98 -6.74
N ILE A 57 13.72 -56.48 -6.32
CA ILE A 57 13.88 -55.05 -5.99
C ILE A 57 13.99 -54.23 -7.28
N ASN A 58 14.62 -54.80 -8.31
CA ASN A 58 14.68 -54.18 -9.64
C ASN A 58 13.28 -54.01 -10.25
N GLU A 59 12.43 -55.02 -10.13
CA GLU A 59 11.03 -54.96 -10.56
C GLU A 59 10.23 -53.89 -9.78
N ALA A 60 10.45 -53.80 -8.46
CA ALA A 60 9.79 -52.77 -7.64
C ALA A 60 10.24 -51.34 -8.02
N ILE A 61 11.54 -51.14 -8.27
CA ILE A 61 12.07 -49.82 -8.70
C ILE A 61 11.51 -49.43 -10.07
N LYS A 62 11.34 -50.39 -10.99
CA LYS A 62 10.71 -50.15 -12.29
C LYS A 62 9.23 -49.79 -12.19
N ARG A 63 8.52 -50.23 -11.13
CA ARG A 63 7.13 -49.87 -10.84
C ARG A 63 6.97 -48.55 -10.09
N LEU A 64 8.03 -47.96 -9.55
CA LEU A 64 7.95 -46.66 -8.84
C LEU A 64 7.41 -45.51 -9.73
N PRO A 65 7.82 -45.35 -11.01
CA PRO A 65 7.25 -44.33 -11.89
C PRO A 65 5.77 -44.55 -12.16
N GLU A 66 5.33 -45.80 -12.33
CA GLU A 66 3.92 -46.15 -12.50
C GLU A 66 3.11 -45.82 -11.24
N LEU A 67 3.65 -46.17 -10.07
CA LEU A 67 3.04 -45.83 -8.78
C LEU A 67 2.96 -44.31 -8.58
N ASN A 68 4.02 -43.57 -8.93
CA ASN A 68 4.02 -42.12 -8.86
C ASN A 68 2.97 -41.51 -9.78
N LYS A 69 2.79 -42.06 -10.99
CA LYS A 69 1.72 -41.65 -11.91
C LYS A 69 0.32 -41.93 -11.33
N HIS A 70 0.13 -43.02 -10.61
CA HIS A 70 -1.15 -43.33 -9.96
C HIS A 70 -1.41 -42.53 -8.68
N LEU A 71 -0.37 -41.99 -8.05
CA LEU A 71 -0.48 -41.07 -6.91
C LEU A 71 -0.71 -39.63 -7.36
N ASP A 72 -0.20 -39.27 -8.54
CA ASP A 72 -0.37 -37.96 -9.17
C ASP A 72 -1.69 -37.92 -9.96
N ILE A 73 -2.81 -38.21 -9.26
CA ILE A 73 -4.16 -38.12 -9.83
C ILE A 73 -4.44 -36.65 -10.09
N THR A 74 -4.13 -36.18 -11.30
CA THR A 74 -4.65 -34.93 -11.83
C THR A 74 -6.17 -34.93 -11.68
N LEU A 75 -6.72 -33.81 -11.20
CA LEU A 75 -8.15 -33.63 -10.87
C LEU A 75 -9.13 -34.07 -11.98
N GLU A 76 -8.66 -34.15 -13.23
CA GLU A 76 -9.41 -34.58 -14.42
C GLU A 76 -9.70 -36.09 -14.49
N GLU A 77 -8.92 -36.95 -13.81
CA GLU A 77 -9.19 -38.40 -13.73
C GLU A 77 -10.08 -38.80 -12.55
N LEU A 78 -10.53 -37.82 -11.74
CA LEU A 78 -11.49 -38.08 -10.69
C LEU A 78 -12.87 -38.28 -11.31
N ASP A 79 -13.13 -39.50 -11.80
CA ASP A 79 -14.46 -39.99 -12.14
C ASP A 79 -15.27 -40.12 -10.84
N MET A 80 -15.54 -38.98 -10.19
CA MET A 80 -16.35 -38.93 -9.00
C MET A 80 -17.75 -39.40 -9.37
N PRO A 81 -18.31 -40.36 -8.62
CA PRO A 81 -19.68 -40.80 -8.82
C PRO A 81 -20.63 -39.59 -8.75
N ILE A 82 -21.68 -39.62 -9.55
CA ILE A 82 -22.61 -38.50 -9.75
C ILE A 82 -23.23 -38.07 -8.41
N GLU A 83 -23.46 -39.03 -7.52
CA GLU A 83 -23.97 -38.82 -6.16
C GLU A 83 -22.99 -38.00 -5.30
N ALA A 84 -21.68 -38.25 -5.41
CA ALA A 84 -20.66 -37.48 -4.69
C ALA A 84 -20.55 -36.05 -5.22
N LYS A 85 -20.69 -35.86 -6.54
CA LYS A 85 -20.76 -34.53 -7.15
C LYS A 85 -21.99 -33.75 -6.68
N LEU A 86 -23.13 -34.42 -6.54
CA LEU A 86 -24.38 -33.80 -6.05
C LEU A 86 -24.27 -33.39 -4.57
N HIS A 87 -23.70 -34.26 -3.73
CA HIS A 87 -23.45 -33.91 -2.32
C HIS A 87 -22.45 -32.77 -2.17
N LEU A 88 -21.40 -32.75 -2.99
CA LEU A 88 -20.43 -31.65 -3.01
C LEU A 88 -21.11 -30.34 -3.43
N LEU A 89 -21.96 -30.37 -4.46
CA LEU A 89 -22.70 -29.20 -4.93
C LEU A 89 -23.64 -28.65 -3.85
N LEU A 90 -24.37 -29.53 -3.14
CA LEU A 90 -25.25 -29.13 -2.03
C LEU A 90 -24.45 -28.53 -0.85
N LEU A 91 -23.26 -29.07 -0.56
CA LEU A 91 -22.40 -28.53 0.49
C LEU A 91 -21.87 -27.13 0.12
N LEU A 92 -21.51 -26.94 -1.15
CA LEU A 92 -20.98 -25.68 -1.68
C LEU A 92 -22.07 -24.66 -2.03
N GLU A 93 -23.35 -25.02 -2.01
CA GLU A 93 -24.45 -24.17 -2.44
C GLU A 93 -24.47 -22.83 -1.69
N GLN A 94 -24.33 -22.86 -0.36
CA GLN A 94 -24.30 -21.64 0.46
C GLN A 94 -23.09 -20.76 0.13
N GLU A 95 -21.93 -21.36 -0.09
CA GLU A 95 -20.71 -20.63 -0.46
C GLU A 95 -20.85 -19.98 -1.84
N VAL A 96 -21.45 -20.68 -2.81
CA VAL A 96 -21.73 -20.14 -4.15
C VAL A 96 -22.72 -18.98 -4.09
N ILE A 97 -23.78 -19.08 -3.28
CA ILE A 97 -24.75 -18.00 -3.08
C ILE A 97 -24.10 -16.79 -2.43
N ASP A 98 -23.30 -16.99 -1.38
CA ASP A 98 -22.58 -15.92 -0.70
C ASP A 98 -21.58 -15.23 -1.63
N ASN A 99 -20.85 -16.00 -2.44
CA ASN A 99 -19.93 -15.47 -3.44
C ASN A 99 -20.67 -14.68 -4.53
N HIS A 100 -21.83 -15.14 -4.97
CA HIS A 100 -22.65 -14.41 -5.93
C HIS A 100 -23.14 -13.08 -5.36
N LYS A 101 -23.58 -13.06 -4.09
CA LYS A 101 -24.00 -11.83 -3.42
C LYS A 101 -22.83 -10.83 -3.32
N ARG A 102 -21.65 -11.28 -2.89
CA ARG A 102 -20.44 -10.46 -2.82
C ARG A 102 -20.02 -9.94 -4.20
N LEU A 103 -20.16 -10.75 -5.24
CA LEU A 103 -19.85 -10.33 -6.60
C LEU A 103 -20.80 -9.23 -7.09
N ASN A 104 -22.10 -9.34 -6.78
CA ASN A 104 -23.07 -8.29 -7.09
C ASN A 104 -22.75 -7.00 -6.33
N GLU A 105 -22.39 -7.07 -5.04
CA GLU A 105 -21.96 -5.91 -4.25
C GLU A 105 -20.73 -5.23 -4.89
N ILE A 106 -19.76 -6.01 -5.38
CA ILE A 106 -18.59 -5.48 -6.09
C ILE A 106 -19.00 -4.81 -7.41
N GLN A 107 -19.93 -5.41 -8.15
CA GLN A 107 -20.40 -4.85 -9.42
C GLN A 107 -21.16 -3.52 -9.22
N GLU A 108 -21.94 -3.40 -8.14
CA GLU A 108 -22.59 -2.14 -7.76
C GLU A 108 -21.60 -1.04 -7.35
N LEU A 109 -20.47 -1.42 -6.75
CA LEU A 109 -19.41 -0.50 -6.32
C LEU A 109 -18.40 -0.14 -7.42
N MET A 110 -18.32 -0.93 -8.48
CA MET A 110 -17.47 -0.70 -9.66
C MET A 110 -17.65 0.71 -10.29
N PRO A 111 -18.88 1.22 -10.54
CA PRO A 111 -19.05 2.56 -11.12
C PRO A 111 -18.56 3.70 -10.20
N VAL A 112 -18.45 3.48 -8.89
CA VAL A 112 -17.88 4.48 -7.95
C VAL A 112 -16.38 4.64 -8.17
N LEU A 113 -15.69 3.55 -8.53
CA LEU A 113 -14.26 3.59 -8.88
C LEU A 113 -14.03 4.22 -10.26
N GLU A 114 -14.98 4.06 -11.17
CA GLU A 114 -14.93 4.64 -12.52
C GLU A 114 -15.38 6.11 -12.58
N THR A 115 -15.82 6.69 -11.46
CA THR A 115 -16.27 8.08 -11.48
C THR A 115 -15.07 9.00 -11.73
N ASP A 116 -15.14 9.77 -12.81
CA ASP A 116 -14.10 10.75 -13.20
C ASP A 116 -13.81 11.80 -12.10
N SER A 117 -14.71 11.94 -11.11
CA SER A 117 -14.52 12.77 -9.93
C SER A 117 -13.29 12.39 -9.10
N LEU A 118 -12.87 11.13 -9.11
CA LEU A 118 -11.63 10.68 -8.44
C LEU A 118 -10.37 11.06 -9.23
N LYS A 119 -10.47 11.26 -10.55
CA LYS A 119 -9.33 11.70 -11.39
C LYS A 119 -9.01 13.17 -11.18
N ASP A 120 -10.01 13.99 -10.90
CA ASP A 120 -9.87 15.43 -10.71
C ASP A 120 -9.37 15.83 -9.30
N VAL A 121 -9.25 14.86 -8.38
CA VAL A 121 -8.83 15.10 -6.99
C VAL A 121 -7.47 15.82 -6.88
N PRO A 122 -6.42 15.46 -7.65
CA PRO A 122 -5.14 16.18 -7.60
C PRO A 122 -5.28 17.63 -8.07
N GLU A 123 -6.06 17.89 -9.12
CA GLU A 123 -6.28 19.26 -9.62
C GLU A 123 -7.08 20.09 -8.61
N LEU A 124 -8.11 19.50 -8.01
CA LEU A 124 -8.91 20.14 -6.96
C LEU A 124 -8.07 20.42 -5.71
N SER A 125 -7.14 19.53 -5.36
CA SER A 125 -6.20 19.73 -4.24
C SER A 125 -5.28 20.93 -4.48
N VAL A 126 -4.74 21.08 -5.70
CA VAL A 126 -3.93 22.24 -6.07
C VAL A 126 -4.74 23.54 -5.97
N LYS A 127 -5.95 23.56 -6.55
CA LYS A 127 -6.86 24.71 -6.47
C LYS A 127 -7.24 25.06 -5.03
N LEU A 128 -7.48 24.06 -4.19
CA LEU A 128 -7.79 24.25 -2.78
C LEU A 128 -6.60 24.84 -2.01
N ASN A 129 -5.38 24.38 -2.30
CA ASN A 129 -4.17 24.93 -1.70
C ASN A 129 -3.95 26.39 -2.09
N GLU A 130 -4.12 26.73 -3.38
CA GLU A 130 -4.06 28.12 -3.84
C GLU A 130 -5.13 28.99 -3.17
N LEU A 131 -6.35 28.48 -3.03
CA LEU A 131 -7.43 29.18 -2.33
C LEU A 131 -7.10 29.38 -0.85
N SER A 132 -6.54 28.37 -0.19
CA SER A 132 -6.11 28.45 1.20
C SER A 132 -5.03 29.52 1.41
N LEU A 133 -4.04 29.58 0.53
CA LEU A 133 -3.01 30.63 0.55
C LEU A 133 -3.60 32.02 0.34
N LYS A 134 -4.53 32.17 -0.62
CA LYS A 134 -5.24 33.44 -0.83
C LYS A 134 -6.06 33.84 0.39
N GLN A 135 -6.75 32.89 1.02
CA GLN A 135 -7.55 33.13 2.22
C GLN A 135 -6.68 33.57 3.40
N LEU A 136 -5.51 32.95 3.59
CA LEU A 136 -4.56 33.36 4.62
C LEU A 136 -4.11 34.81 4.41
N LYS A 137 -3.77 35.17 3.17
CA LYS A 137 -3.37 36.53 2.81
C LYS A 137 -4.49 37.55 3.07
N ILE A 138 -5.72 37.24 2.67
CA ILE A 138 -6.90 38.08 2.92
C ILE A 138 -7.11 38.27 4.42
N HIS A 139 -6.92 37.21 5.21
CA HIS A 139 -7.05 37.27 6.66
C HIS A 139 -6.00 38.21 7.29
N GLU A 140 -4.74 38.09 6.89
CA GLU A 140 -3.66 38.99 7.34
C GLU A 140 -3.92 40.45 6.96
N GLU A 141 -4.32 40.71 5.71
CA GLU A 141 -4.67 42.05 5.23
C GLU A 141 -5.85 42.64 6.02
N THR A 142 -6.85 41.82 6.33
CA THR A 142 -8.02 42.22 7.13
C THR A 142 -7.60 42.57 8.56
N GLU A 143 -6.74 41.78 9.19
CA GLU A 143 -6.27 42.04 10.55
C GLU A 143 -5.49 43.37 10.64
N VAL A 144 -4.61 43.63 9.67
CA VAL A 144 -3.89 44.90 9.57
C VAL A 144 -4.85 46.06 9.35
N PHE A 145 -5.82 45.92 8.45
CA PHE A 145 -6.84 46.92 8.19
C PHE A 145 -7.67 47.23 9.45
N THR A 146 -8.11 46.20 10.18
CA THR A 146 -8.85 46.35 11.43
C THR A 146 -8.02 47.08 12.49
N LYS A 147 -6.73 46.76 12.64
CA LYS A 147 -5.83 47.47 13.56
C LYS A 147 -5.71 48.96 13.21
N ASN A 148 -5.51 49.27 11.92
CA ASN A 148 -5.42 50.66 11.45
C ASN A 148 -6.73 51.42 11.68
N MET A 149 -7.86 50.81 11.35
CA MET A 149 -9.18 51.40 11.56
C MET A 149 -9.45 51.65 13.05
N HIS A 150 -9.08 50.71 13.92
CA HIS A 150 -9.19 50.89 15.36
C HIS A 150 -8.31 52.05 15.87
N SER A 151 -7.07 52.16 15.38
CA SER A 151 -6.18 53.28 15.72
C SER A 151 -6.78 54.63 15.31
N VAL A 152 -7.39 54.72 14.13
CA VAL A 152 -8.05 55.95 13.67
C VAL A 152 -9.25 56.28 14.55
N PHE A 153 -10.05 55.29 14.96
CA PHE A 153 -11.15 55.52 15.90
C PHE A 153 -10.67 55.99 17.28
N CYS A 154 -9.57 55.43 17.80
CA CYS A 154 -8.97 55.92 19.03
C CYS A 154 -8.55 57.38 18.90
N MET A 155 -7.83 57.74 17.83
CA MET A 155 -7.43 59.13 17.58
C MET A 155 -8.63 60.07 17.45
N TYR A 156 -9.68 59.64 16.76
CA TYR A 156 -10.92 60.42 16.64
C TYR A 156 -11.56 60.66 18.00
N ASN A 157 -11.71 59.61 18.81
CA ASN A 157 -12.27 59.73 20.16
C ASN A 157 -11.41 60.66 21.04
N ASP A 158 -10.09 60.56 20.97
CA ASP A 158 -9.18 61.44 21.72
C ASP A 158 -9.34 62.91 21.31
N VAL A 159 -9.48 63.18 20.00
CA VAL A 159 -9.70 64.53 19.47
C VAL A 159 -11.06 65.07 19.93
N ILE A 160 -12.12 64.26 19.88
CA ILE A 160 -13.46 64.66 20.34
C ILE A 160 -13.44 64.94 21.84
N ASP A 161 -12.81 64.09 22.65
CA ASP A 161 -12.66 64.31 24.09
C ASP A 161 -11.89 65.61 24.38
N SER A 162 -10.83 65.88 23.63
CA SER A 162 -10.08 67.14 23.75
C SER A 162 -10.94 68.34 23.39
N ILE A 163 -11.66 68.30 22.27
CA ILE A 163 -12.57 69.36 21.84
C ILE A 163 -13.65 69.58 22.92
N SER A 164 -14.25 68.51 23.42
CA SER A 164 -15.29 68.59 24.45
C SER A 164 -14.75 69.22 25.75
N LYS A 165 -13.54 68.87 26.18
CA LYS A 165 -12.87 69.51 27.33
C LYS A 165 -12.58 70.99 27.08
N THR A 166 -12.10 71.35 25.88
CA THR A 166 -11.83 72.76 25.52
C THR A 166 -13.09 73.61 25.48
N LEU A 167 -14.20 73.08 24.95
CA LEU A 167 -15.50 73.74 24.94
C LEU A 167 -16.02 73.98 26.36
N ILE A 168 -15.95 72.97 27.23
CA ILE A 168 -16.34 73.11 28.65
C ILE A 168 -15.45 74.15 29.35
N SER A 169 -14.15 74.18 29.08
CA SER A 169 -13.25 75.18 29.66
C SER A 169 -13.56 76.59 29.17
N LEU A 170 -13.82 76.75 27.88
CA LEU A 170 -14.18 78.02 27.28
C LEU A 170 -15.51 78.55 27.83
N ASP A 171 -16.51 77.68 27.98
CA ASP A 171 -17.81 78.01 28.57
C ASP A 171 -17.68 78.51 30.03
N LYS A 172 -16.82 77.86 30.82
CA LYS A 172 -16.48 78.32 32.18
C LYS A 172 -15.80 79.69 32.18
N GLU A 173 -14.88 79.93 31.25
CA GLU A 173 -14.17 81.21 31.10
C GLU A 173 -15.15 82.35 30.74
N ILE A 174 -16.05 82.10 29.78
CA ILE A 174 -17.08 83.04 29.35
C ILE A 174 -18.04 83.34 30.51
N THR A 175 -18.53 82.32 31.21
CA THR A 175 -19.43 82.50 32.37
C THR A 175 -18.77 83.34 33.47
N ARG A 176 -17.47 83.16 33.73
CA ARG A 176 -16.71 84.00 34.68
C ARG A 176 -16.62 85.44 34.19
N ALA A 177 -16.34 85.66 32.91
CA ALA A 177 -16.25 87.00 32.34
C ALA A 177 -17.61 87.74 32.37
N GLU A 178 -18.71 87.04 32.14
CA GLU A 178 -20.07 87.58 32.20
C GLU A 178 -20.50 87.93 33.63
N THR A 179 -20.21 87.04 34.60
CA THR A 179 -20.56 87.27 36.02
C THR A 179 -19.73 88.37 36.68
N SER A 180 -18.50 88.61 36.20
CA SER A 180 -17.61 89.68 36.71
C SER A 180 -17.95 91.07 36.14
N LYS A 181 -18.77 91.13 35.09
CA LYS A 181 -19.19 92.38 34.41
C LYS A 181 -20.55 92.90 34.89
N LYS A 182 -21.15 92.25 35.88
CA LYS A 182 -22.45 92.56 36.48
C LYS A 182 -22.25 93.16 37.86
#